data_AF-A0A357HEQ5-F1
#
_entry.id   AF-A0A357HEQ5-F1
#
_cell.length_a   1.000
_cell.length_b   1.000
_cell.length_c   1.000
_cell.angle_alpha   90.00
_cell.angle_beta   90.00
_cell.angle_gamma   90.00
#
_symmetry.space_group_name_H-M   'P 1'
#
loop_
_entity.id
_entity.type
_entity.pdbx_description
1 polymer ?
#
loop_
_entity_poly.entity_id
_entity_poly.type
_entity_poly.pdbx_seq_one_letter_code
_entity_poly.pdbx_strand_id
1 'polypeptide(L)'
;IIKQALADDVPQSWIDAAQKSPVYKMAKEWKIAFPIHPEYRTLPMMWYVPPLSPVQSQIDKGNLETSANGILPTAKSLRLPAKYLANIFTAGDEKPIISSITKLLAMRSHQRSMSIEGKQNEEALAKACLS
;
A
#
# COMPACT_ATOMS: atom_id res chain seq x y z
N ILE A 1 16.77 14.65 -14.88
CA ILE A 1 17.21 13.89 -13.67
C ILE A 1 18.42 13.02 -14.00
N ILE A 2 18.35 12.04 -14.91
CA ILE A 2 19.50 11.16 -15.22
C ILE A 2 20.75 11.95 -15.67
N LYS A 3 20.61 12.86 -16.64
CA LYS A 3 21.70 13.73 -17.08
C LYS A 3 22.31 14.57 -15.94
N GLN A 4 21.48 14.99 -14.98
CA GLN A 4 21.93 15.76 -13.82
C GLN A 4 22.69 14.86 -12.83
N ALA A 5 22.16 13.67 -12.52
CA ALA A 5 22.81 12.72 -11.62
C ALA A 5 24.21 12.31 -12.12
N LEU A 6 24.39 12.17 -13.44
CA LEU A 6 25.71 11.95 -14.04
C LEU A 6 26.64 13.15 -13.92
N ALA A 7 26.10 14.38 -13.99
CA ALA A 7 26.88 15.60 -13.77
C ALA A 7 27.24 15.79 -12.28
N ASP A 8 26.47 15.20 -11.37
CA ASP A 8 26.70 15.20 -9.92
C ASP A 8 27.52 13.97 -9.46
N ASP A 9 28.24 13.31 -10.38
CA ASP A 9 29.10 12.14 -10.12
C ASP A 9 28.41 10.89 -9.50
N VAL A 10 27.10 10.73 -9.73
CA VAL A 10 26.39 9.49 -9.34
C VAL A 10 26.75 8.36 -10.32
N PRO A 11 27.26 7.20 -9.84
CA PRO A 11 27.63 6.09 -10.71
C PRO A 11 26.46 5.58 -11.56
N GLN A 12 26.72 5.24 -12.83
CA GLN A 12 25.70 4.70 -13.74
C GLN A 12 24.98 3.47 -13.16
N SER A 13 25.71 2.59 -12.47
CA SER A 13 25.13 1.41 -11.81
C SER A 13 24.09 1.77 -10.74
N TRP A 14 24.27 2.89 -10.03
CA TRP A 14 23.31 3.39 -9.05
C TRP A 14 22.07 3.97 -9.73
N ILE A 15 22.26 4.67 -10.86
CA ILE A 15 21.15 5.19 -11.66
C ILE A 15 20.30 4.04 -12.22
N ASP A 16 20.94 3.00 -12.76
CA ASP A 16 20.26 1.81 -13.30
C ASP A 16 19.50 1.06 -12.21
N ALA A 17 20.09 0.94 -11.02
CA ALA A 17 19.43 0.35 -9.85
C ALA A 17 18.25 1.21 -9.38
N ALA A 18 18.39 2.54 -9.37
CA ALA A 18 17.33 3.46 -8.98
C ALA A 18 16.11 3.38 -9.90
N GLN A 19 16.32 3.21 -11.22
CA GLN A 19 15.24 2.99 -12.18
C GLN A 19 14.44 1.70 -11.95
N LYS A 20 15.07 0.70 -11.32
CA LYS A 20 14.45 -0.60 -10.99
C LYS A 20 14.07 -0.70 -9.50
N SER A 21 14.12 0.40 -8.76
CA SER A 21 14.02 0.40 -7.30
C SER A 21 12.62 -0.04 -6.83
N PRO A 22 12.50 -1.12 -6.04
CA PRO A 22 11.23 -1.51 -5.43
C PRO A 22 10.76 -0.49 -4.40
N VAL A 23 11.69 0.18 -3.70
CA VAL A 23 11.38 1.22 -2.72
C VAL A 23 10.71 2.41 -3.40
N TYR A 24 11.21 2.83 -4.56
CA TYR A 24 10.58 3.90 -5.34
C TYR A 24 9.16 3.53 -5.76
N LYS A 25 8.95 2.30 -6.25
CA LYS A 25 7.62 1.81 -6.61
C LYS A 25 6.65 1.84 -5.42
N MET A 26 7.06 1.33 -4.26
CA MET A 26 6.19 1.28 -3.07
C MET A 26 5.87 2.68 -2.51
N ALA A 27 6.85 3.59 -2.47
CA ALA A 27 6.70 4.92 -1.89
C ALA A 27 6.06 5.94 -2.84
N LYS A 28 6.48 5.96 -4.11
CA LYS A 28 6.11 7.02 -5.08
C LYS A 28 5.01 6.60 -6.03
N GLU A 29 5.10 5.41 -6.63
CA GLU A 29 4.15 4.94 -7.64
C GLU A 29 2.88 4.38 -6.98
N TRP A 30 3.04 3.34 -6.17
CA TRP A 30 1.93 2.61 -5.53
C TRP A 30 1.39 3.31 -4.29
N LYS A 31 2.21 4.16 -3.64
CA LYS A 31 1.84 4.91 -2.43
C LYS A 31 1.33 4.00 -1.30
N ILE A 32 2.07 2.93 -1.05
CA ILE A 32 1.76 1.93 0.00
C ILE A 32 2.77 1.91 1.14
N ALA A 33 3.91 2.58 0.97
CA ALA A 33 4.91 2.73 2.02
C ALA A 33 4.88 4.15 2.58
N PHE A 34 5.12 4.30 3.89
CA PHE A 34 5.08 5.57 4.60
C PHE A 34 6.30 5.77 5.51
N PRO A 35 6.77 7.01 5.69
CA PRO A 35 7.78 7.32 6.71
C PRO A 35 7.21 7.13 8.12
N ILE A 36 8.07 6.82 9.09
CA ILE A 36 7.70 6.86 10.52
C ILE A 36 7.84 8.29 11.05
N HIS A 37 6.85 8.73 11.82
CA HIS A 37 6.81 10.01 12.51
C HIS A 37 7.26 11.21 11.64
N PRO A 38 6.60 11.44 10.48
CA PRO A 38 6.97 12.56 9.59
C PRO A 38 6.90 13.93 10.29
N GLU A 39 6.12 14.06 11.36
CA GLU A 39 6.01 15.25 12.19
C GLU A 39 7.33 15.64 12.89
N TYR A 40 8.29 14.72 13.02
CA TYR A 40 9.63 15.02 13.56
C TYR A 40 10.52 15.77 12.57
N ARG A 41 10.09 15.91 11.31
CA ARG A 41 10.77 16.72 10.27
C ARG A 41 12.23 16.32 10.02
N THR A 42 12.58 15.06 10.25
CA THR A 42 13.92 14.50 10.01
C THR A 42 14.08 13.91 8.60
N LEU A 43 13.01 13.86 7.81
CA LEU A 43 12.97 13.22 6.48
C LEU A 43 13.52 11.78 6.52
N PRO A 44 12.87 10.87 7.28
CA PRO A 44 13.37 9.51 7.44
C PRO A 44 13.42 8.77 6.10
N MET A 45 14.52 8.04 5.90
CA MET A 45 14.75 7.23 4.70
C MET A 45 14.23 5.79 4.83
N MET A 46 13.79 5.39 6.03
CA MET A 46 13.16 4.08 6.27
C MET A 46 11.64 4.20 6.21
N TRP A 47 11.03 3.39 5.35
CA TRP A 47 9.60 3.44 5.03
C TRP A 47 8.94 2.10 5.32
N TYR A 48 7.69 2.13 5.77
CA TYR A 48 6.94 0.99 6.26
C TYR A 48 5.64 0.82 5.50
N VAL A 49 5.30 -0.44 5.20
CA VAL A 49 3.99 -0.82 4.66
C VAL A 49 3.08 -1.15 5.85
N PRO A 50 1.90 -0.53 5.96
CA PRO A 50 1.01 -0.73 7.11
C PRO A 50 0.45 -2.16 7.11
N PRO A 51 0.29 -2.78 8.29
CA PRO A 51 -0.18 -4.15 8.39
C PRO A 51 -1.67 -4.27 8.06
N LEU A 52 -2.02 -5.31 7.30
CA LEU A 52 -3.40 -5.75 7.20
C LEU A 52 -3.76 -6.43 8.53
N SER A 53 -4.49 -5.71 9.39
CA SER A 53 -5.09 -6.26 10.62
C SER A 53 -5.86 -7.58 10.31
N PRO A 54 -6.16 -8.46 11.29
CA PRO A 54 -6.90 -9.69 11.02
C PRO A 54 -8.35 -9.36 10.66
N VAL A 55 -8.57 -8.99 9.40
CA VAL A 55 -9.89 -8.68 8.86
C VAL A 55 -10.54 -9.92 8.29
N GLN A 56 -9.73 -10.80 7.67
CA GLN A 56 -10.22 -12.02 7.05
C GLN A 56 -10.85 -12.98 8.07
N SER A 57 -10.24 -13.17 9.24
CA SER A 57 -10.78 -14.06 10.28
C SER A 57 -12.10 -13.58 10.87
N GLN A 58 -12.44 -12.30 10.70
CA GLN A 58 -13.73 -11.74 11.09
C GLN A 58 -14.74 -11.80 9.95
N ILE A 59 -14.30 -11.65 8.68
CA ILE A 59 -15.11 -11.89 7.49
C ILE A 59 -15.53 -13.37 7.41
N ASP A 60 -14.59 -14.30 7.61
CA ASP A 60 -14.86 -15.75 7.55
C ASP A 60 -15.84 -16.20 8.66
N LYS A 61 -15.94 -15.42 9.75
CA LYS A 61 -16.89 -15.64 10.85
C LYS A 61 -18.26 -14.98 10.60
N GLY A 62 -18.44 -14.28 9.49
CA GLY A 62 -19.66 -13.52 9.19
C GLY A 62 -19.85 -12.25 10.01
N ASN A 63 -18.82 -11.80 10.74
CA ASN A 63 -18.90 -10.66 11.65
C ASN A 63 -18.72 -9.30 10.95
N LEU A 64 -18.42 -9.29 9.65
CA LEU A 64 -18.13 -8.07 8.89
C LEU A 64 -18.87 -8.08 7.55
N GLU A 65 -19.57 -6.99 7.27
CA GLU A 65 -20.18 -6.75 5.96
C GLU A 65 -19.08 -6.57 4.90
N THR A 66 -18.98 -7.53 4.00
CA THR A 66 -18.20 -7.37 2.77
C THR A 66 -19.02 -6.56 1.77
N SER A 67 -18.41 -5.57 1.12
CA SER A 67 -19.02 -4.90 -0.03
C SER A 67 -19.44 -5.92 -1.10
N ALA A 68 -20.39 -5.55 -1.99
CA ALA A 68 -21.22 -6.39 -2.87
C ALA A 68 -20.58 -7.58 -3.64
N ASN A 69 -19.25 -7.74 -3.63
CA ASN A 69 -18.54 -8.87 -4.22
C ASN A 69 -17.76 -9.72 -3.20
N GLY A 70 -17.96 -9.58 -1.89
CA GLY A 70 -17.44 -10.52 -0.88
C GLY A 70 -15.96 -10.42 -0.52
N ILE A 71 -15.18 -9.52 -1.15
CA ILE A 71 -13.71 -9.65 -1.10
C ILE A 71 -12.96 -8.42 -0.52
N LEU A 72 -13.62 -7.27 -0.36
CA LEU A 72 -12.98 -6.07 0.20
C LEU A 72 -13.59 -5.70 1.55
N PRO A 73 -12.89 -5.96 2.67
CA PRO A 73 -13.22 -5.28 3.91
C PRO A 73 -13.05 -3.77 3.74
N THR A 74 -14.08 -3.02 4.11
CA THR A 74 -13.96 -1.57 4.23
C THR A 74 -12.91 -1.26 5.30
N ALA A 75 -12.04 -0.26 5.12
CA ALA A 75 -10.99 0.07 6.11
C ALA A 75 -11.51 0.30 7.55
N LYS A 76 -12.80 0.56 7.72
CA LYS A 76 -13.51 0.62 9.00
C LYS A 76 -13.56 -0.71 9.78
N SER A 77 -13.31 -1.83 9.11
CA SER A 77 -13.39 -3.19 9.68
C SER A 77 -12.06 -3.71 10.21
N LEU A 78 -10.97 -2.93 10.10
CA LEU A 78 -9.68 -3.27 10.69
C LEU A 78 -9.79 -3.27 12.22
N ARG A 79 -9.30 -4.33 12.87
CA ARG A 79 -9.17 -4.36 14.34
C ARG A 79 -8.24 -3.26 14.85
N LEU A 80 -7.22 -2.91 14.08
CA LEU A 80 -6.34 -1.78 14.38
C LEU A 80 -6.96 -0.49 13.82
N PRO A 81 -7.25 0.53 14.65
CA PRO A 81 -7.86 1.76 14.18
C PRO A 81 -7.00 2.48 13.13
N ALA A 82 -7.60 2.92 12.02
CA ALA A 82 -6.90 3.70 10.98
C ALA A 82 -6.22 4.95 11.57
N LYS A 83 -6.88 5.61 12.53
CA LYS A 83 -6.34 6.73 13.30
C LYS A 83 -5.02 6.43 14.00
N TYR A 84 -4.85 5.24 14.54
CA TYR A 84 -3.61 4.85 15.21
C TYR A 84 -2.45 4.77 14.21
N LEU A 85 -2.67 4.13 13.07
CA LEU A 85 -1.69 4.07 11.99
C LEU A 85 -1.38 5.46 11.42
N ALA A 86 -2.40 6.31 11.28
CA ALA A 86 -2.23 7.65 10.76
C ALA A 86 -1.34 8.51 11.66
N ASN A 87 -1.49 8.40 12.98
CA ASN A 87 -0.64 9.11 13.94
C ASN A 87 0.85 8.72 13.82
N ILE A 88 1.15 7.49 13.40
CA ILE A 88 2.53 7.01 13.25
C ILE A 88 3.11 7.37 11.88
N PHE A 89 2.31 7.25 10.82
CA PHE A 89 2.83 7.21 9.45
C PHE A 89 2.55 8.47 8.62
N THR A 90 1.54 9.25 8.99
CA THR A 90 1.00 10.35 8.17
C THR A 90 0.67 11.58 9.00
N ALA A 91 1.25 11.73 10.19
CA ALA A 91 0.99 12.82 11.13
C ALA A 91 -0.51 13.04 11.41
N GLY A 92 -1.29 11.96 11.46
CA GLY A 92 -2.72 11.96 11.77
C GLY A 92 -3.66 11.97 10.56
N ASP A 93 -3.17 12.04 9.32
CA ASP A 93 -4.04 11.94 8.13
C ASP A 93 -4.41 10.48 7.81
N GLU A 94 -5.66 10.10 8.00
CA GLU A 94 -6.15 8.74 7.76
C GLU A 94 -6.29 8.40 6.26
N LYS A 95 -6.43 9.40 5.37
CA LYS A 95 -6.74 9.15 3.96
C LYS A 95 -5.68 8.32 3.22
N PRO A 96 -4.36 8.62 3.35
CA PRO A 96 -3.32 7.83 2.69
C PRO A 96 -3.27 6.39 3.23
N ILE A 97 -3.51 6.21 4.54
CA ILE A 97 -3.55 4.90 5.18
C ILE A 97 -4.70 4.07 4.63
N ILE A 98 -5.92 4.60 4.61
CA ILE A 98 -7.10 3.91 4.07
C ILE A 98 -6.87 3.52 2.60
N SER A 99 -6.32 4.43 1.80
CA SER A 99 -6.01 4.17 0.39
C SER A 99 -5.00 3.02 0.24
N SER A 100 -3.90 3.04 1.00
CA SER A 100 -2.89 1.97 0.94
C SER A 100 -3.44 0.59 1.33
N ILE A 101 -4.24 0.53 2.40
CA ILE A 101 -4.85 -0.72 2.85
C ILE A 101 -5.83 -1.24 1.80
N THR A 102 -6.62 -0.36 1.18
CA THR A 102 -7.54 -0.73 0.11
C THR A 102 -6.79 -1.34 -1.08
N LYS A 103 -5.65 -0.76 -1.48
CA LYS A 103 -4.78 -1.33 -2.53
C LYS A 103 -4.23 -2.70 -2.17
N LEU A 104 -3.74 -2.87 -0.95
CA LEU A 104 -3.20 -4.16 -0.48
C LEU A 104 -4.27 -5.26 -0.44
N LEU A 105 -5.50 -4.92 -0.01
CA LEU A 105 -6.64 -5.84 -0.02
C LEU A 105 -7.07 -6.20 -1.45
N ALA A 106 -7.12 -5.22 -2.36
CA ALA A 106 -7.42 -5.46 -3.76
C ALA A 106 -6.39 -6.37 -4.44
N MET A 107 -5.09 -6.14 -4.18
CA MET A 107 -4.03 -7.02 -4.70
C MET A 107 -4.16 -8.45 -4.16
N ARG A 108 -4.46 -8.60 -2.86
CA ARG A 108 -4.70 -9.93 -2.25
C ARG A 108 -5.92 -10.63 -2.87
N SER A 109 -7.02 -9.89 -3.08
CA SER A 109 -8.22 -10.37 -3.78
C SER A 109 -7.87 -10.92 -5.16
N HIS A 110 -7.17 -10.10 -5.95
CA HIS A 110 -6.78 -10.43 -7.30
C HIS A 110 -5.87 -11.67 -7.33
N GLN A 111 -4.86 -11.71 -6.46
CA GLN A 111 -3.95 -12.85 -6.37
C GLN A 111 -4.68 -14.15 -5.99
N ARG A 112 -5.69 -14.06 -5.11
CA ARG A 112 -6.53 -15.20 -4.74
C ARG A 112 -7.35 -15.70 -5.92
N SER A 113 -8.05 -14.82 -6.63
CA SER A 113 -8.85 -15.19 -7.82
C SER A 113 -7.97 -15.80 -8.91
N MET A 114 -6.78 -15.21 -9.15
CA MET A 114 -5.79 -15.78 -10.06
C MET A 114 -5.32 -17.18 -9.66
N SER A 115 -5.07 -17.41 -8.37
CA SER A 115 -4.51 -18.69 -7.88
C SER A 115 -5.57 -19.80 -7.75
N ILE A 116 -6.83 -19.45 -7.48
CA ILE A 116 -7.91 -20.42 -7.22
C ILE A 116 -8.80 -20.61 -8.45
N GLU A 117 -9.20 -19.52 -9.10
CA GLU A 117 -10.22 -19.53 -10.17
C GLU A 117 -9.60 -19.44 -11.57
N GLY A 118 -8.32 -19.10 -11.67
CA GLY A 118 -7.60 -18.93 -12.94
C GLY A 118 -8.12 -17.75 -13.78
N LYS A 119 -8.84 -16.81 -13.16
CA LYS A 119 -9.45 -15.64 -13.80
C LYS A 119 -8.89 -14.36 -13.21
N GLN A 120 -8.70 -13.34 -14.06
CA GLN A 120 -8.29 -12.01 -13.61
C GLN A 120 -9.48 -11.29 -12.98
N ASN A 121 -9.33 -10.88 -11.73
CA ASN A 121 -10.30 -10.00 -11.06
C ASN A 121 -9.89 -8.54 -11.32
N GLU A 122 -10.22 -8.04 -12.52
CA GLU A 122 -9.94 -6.66 -12.95
C GLU A 122 -10.74 -5.63 -12.14
N GLU A 123 -11.96 -5.99 -11.70
CA GLU A 123 -12.82 -5.11 -10.90
C GLU A 123 -12.17 -4.70 -9.57
N ALA A 124 -11.47 -5.63 -8.91
CA ALA A 124 -10.77 -5.34 -7.66
C ALA A 124 -9.62 -4.35 -7.87
N LEU A 125 -8.87 -4.48 -8.97
CA LEU A 125 -7.76 -3.58 -9.31
C LEU A 125 -8.26 -2.19 -9.71
N ALA A 126 -9.31 -2.13 -10.54
CA ALA A 126 -9.93 -0.88 -10.96
C ALA A 126 -10.43 -0.06 -9.76
N LYS A 127 -11.08 -0.70 -8.78
CA LYS A 127 -11.52 -0.03 -7.53
C LYS A 127 -10.38 0.51 -6.67
N ALA A 128 -9.17 -0.03 -6.80
CA ALA A 128 -7.98 0.40 -6.09
C ALA A 128 -7.10 1.38 -6.89
N CYS A 129 -7.55 1.80 -8.08
CA CYS A 129 -6.78 2.57 -9.05
C CYS A 129 -5.42 1.92 -9.36
N LEU A 130 -5.40 0.59 -9.48
CA LEU A 130 -4.24 -0.20 -9.91
C LEU A 130 -4.49 -0.65 -11.36
N SER A 131 -3.46 -0.51 -12.20
CA SER A 131 -3.44 -0.96 -13.61
C SER A 131 -2.84 -2.34 -13.75
#